data_AF-A0A8T3TW15-F1
#
_entry.id   AF-A0A8T3TW15-F1
#
_cell.length_a   1.000
_cell.length_b   1.000
_cell.length_c   1.000
_cell.angle_alpha   90.00
_cell.angle_beta   90.00
_cell.angle_gamma   90.00
#
_symmetry.space_group_name_H-M   'P 1'
#
loop_
_entity.id
_entity.type
_entity.pdbx_description
1 polymer ?
#
loop_
_entity_poly.entity_id
_entity_poly.type
_entity_poly.pdbx_seq_one_letter_code
_entity_poly.pdbx_strand_id
1 'polypeptide(L)'
;MQIPRAHTTSPERAAIIAATGFGVVATFQLLLALGAPWGRAALGGANEGTLPPELRVVSSVSMVIFITAAFVVLGRAGHWGERFAGAFRVGTWALVGILALGAVMNAASSSPWERFGWAPFTLLLAMATAVVARGHIEPNAERRSAD
;
A
#
# COMPACT_ATOMS: atom_id res chain seq x y z
N MET A 1 14.15 35.23 7.19
CA MET A 1 13.59 33.98 7.75
C MET A 1 13.01 33.16 6.61
N GLN A 2 13.86 32.38 5.93
CA GLN A 2 13.41 31.46 4.89
C GLN A 2 12.96 30.17 5.58
N ILE A 3 11.66 29.87 5.52
CA ILE A 3 11.15 28.57 5.96
C ILE A 3 11.67 27.54 4.94
N PRO A 4 12.47 26.54 5.35
CA PRO A 4 12.87 25.48 4.44
C PRO A 4 11.61 24.73 4.00
N ARG A 5 11.17 24.96 2.76
CA ARG A 5 10.16 24.10 2.16
C ARG A 5 10.86 22.79 1.89
N ALA A 6 10.49 21.73 2.60
CA ALA A 6 10.90 20.38 2.24
C ALA A 6 10.43 20.14 0.79
N HIS A 7 11.35 20.24 -0.16
CA HIS A 7 11.11 19.87 -1.54
C HIS A 7 11.05 18.34 -1.57
N THR A 8 9.91 17.79 -1.16
CA THR A 8 9.63 16.36 -1.27
C THR A 8 9.75 15.98 -2.74
N THR A 9 10.67 15.07 -3.03
CA THR A 9 10.90 14.61 -4.40
C THR A 9 9.67 13.86 -4.91
N SER A 10 9.45 13.84 -6.23
CA SER A 10 8.35 13.07 -6.85
C SER A 10 8.21 11.62 -6.32
N PRO A 11 9.28 10.82 -6.19
CA PRO A 11 9.18 9.45 -5.65
C PRO A 11 8.83 9.39 -4.16
N GLU A 12 9.27 10.37 -3.36
CA GLU A 12 8.93 10.44 -1.94
C GLU A 12 7.43 10.73 -1.73
N ARG A 13 6.87 11.65 -2.52
CA ARG A 13 5.42 11.90 -2.53
C ARG A 13 4.64 10.66 -2.93
N ALA A 14 5.10 9.94 -3.96
CA ALA A 14 4.49 8.68 -4.37
C ALA A 14 4.54 7.62 -3.26
N ALA A 15 5.63 7.56 -2.49
CA ALA A 15 5.76 6.63 -1.37
C ALA A 15 4.79 6.97 -0.24
N ILE A 16 4.62 8.25 0.09
CA ILE A 16 3.62 8.69 1.08
C ILE A 16 2.21 8.36 0.61
N ILE A 17 1.88 8.60 -0.67
CA ILE A 17 0.57 8.27 -1.24
C ILE A 17 0.30 6.76 -1.16
N ALA A 18 1.26 5.94 -1.59
CA ALA A 18 1.13 4.48 -1.54
C ALA A 18 1.02 3.97 -0.10
N ALA A 19 1.85 4.47 0.82
CA ALA A 19 1.78 4.12 2.24
C ALA A 19 0.43 4.51 2.87
N THR A 20 -0.09 5.69 2.51
CA THR A 20 -1.44 6.13 2.94
C THR A 20 -2.51 5.19 2.40
N GLY A 21 -2.42 4.80 1.13
CA GLY A 21 -3.33 3.83 0.52
C GLY A 21 -3.31 2.49 1.26
N PHE A 22 -2.13 1.95 1.56
CA PHE A 22 -2.00 0.74 2.38
C PHE A 22 -2.56 0.91 3.79
N GLY A 23 -2.37 2.07 4.42
CA GLY A 23 -2.93 2.39 5.73
C GLY A 23 -4.47 2.42 5.73
N VAL A 24 -5.08 2.94 4.66
CA VAL A 24 -6.54 2.88 4.47
C VAL A 24 -7.02 1.43 4.40
N VAL A 25 -6.34 0.58 3.62
CA VAL A 25 -6.71 -0.85 3.54
C VAL A 25 -6.51 -1.55 4.87
N ALA A 26 -5.39 -1.29 5.57
CA ALA A 26 -5.14 -1.86 6.89
C ALA A 26 -6.23 -1.48 7.91
N THR A 27 -6.65 -0.21 7.90
CA THR A 27 -7.74 0.29 8.77
C THR A 27 -9.06 -0.39 8.43
N PHE A 28 -9.38 -0.54 7.15
CA PHE A 28 -10.56 -1.27 6.71
C PHE A 28 -10.54 -2.73 7.20
N GLN A 29 -9.40 -3.41 7.06
CA GLN A 29 -9.22 -4.78 7.53
C GLN A 29 -9.33 -4.90 9.06
N LEU A 30 -8.83 -3.90 9.81
CA LEU A 30 -9.03 -3.83 11.26
C LEU A 30 -10.51 -3.71 11.62
N LEU A 31 -11.25 -2.81 10.97
CA LEU A 31 -12.68 -2.63 11.22
C LEU A 31 -13.47 -3.91 10.93
N LEU A 32 -13.14 -4.61 9.86
CA LEU A 32 -13.71 -5.92 9.55
C LEU A 32 -13.39 -6.98 10.61
N ALA A 33 -12.15 -7.02 11.10
CA ALA A 33 -11.75 -7.90 12.18
C ALA A 33 -12.50 -7.61 13.49
N LEU A 34 -12.79 -6.33 13.76
CA LEU A 34 -13.60 -5.89 14.90
C LEU A 34 -15.11 -6.15 14.71
N GLY A 35 -15.54 -6.52 13.52
CA GLY A 35 -16.93 -6.90 13.22
C GLY A 35 -17.78 -5.80 12.57
N ALA A 36 -17.17 -4.82 11.89
CA ALA A 36 -17.92 -3.87 11.09
C ALA A 36 -18.79 -4.60 10.04
N PRO A 37 -20.02 -4.12 9.77
CA PRO A 37 -20.97 -4.78 8.87
C PRO A 37 -20.67 -4.49 7.38
N TRP A 38 -19.39 -4.55 7.00
CA TRP A 38 -18.90 -4.24 5.66
C TRP A 38 -18.37 -5.47 4.93
N GLY A 39 -18.78 -6.68 5.34
CA GLY A 39 -18.42 -7.94 4.69
C GLY A 39 -18.74 -7.96 3.19
N ARG A 40 -19.83 -7.30 2.77
CA ARG A 40 -20.20 -7.18 1.33
C ARG A 40 -19.15 -6.47 0.49
N ALA A 41 -18.32 -5.66 1.14
CA ALA A 41 -17.26 -4.89 0.52
C ALA A 41 -15.90 -5.61 0.58
N ALA A 42 -15.84 -6.86 1.05
CA ALA A 42 -14.59 -7.58 1.27
C ALA A 42 -14.70 -9.06 0.92
N LEU A 43 -13.55 -9.72 0.75
CA LEU A 43 -13.43 -11.18 0.65
C LEU A 43 -14.40 -11.81 -0.38
N GLY A 44 -14.56 -11.22 -1.55
CA GLY A 44 -15.44 -11.70 -2.63
C GLY A 44 -16.88 -11.22 -2.53
N GLY A 45 -17.25 -10.43 -1.52
CA GLY A 45 -18.62 -10.00 -1.26
C GLY A 45 -19.55 -11.12 -0.79
N ALA A 46 -19.02 -12.28 -0.40
CA ALA A 46 -19.79 -13.48 -0.07
C ALA A 46 -20.58 -13.38 1.25
N ASN A 47 -20.27 -12.39 2.11
CA ASN A 47 -20.90 -12.25 3.42
C ASN A 47 -21.56 -10.87 3.53
N GLU A 48 -22.89 -10.82 3.52
CA GLU A 48 -23.62 -9.59 3.79
C GLU A 48 -23.57 -9.26 5.30
N GLY A 49 -23.14 -8.05 5.65
CA GLY A 49 -23.05 -7.61 7.04
C GLY A 49 -21.72 -7.97 7.73
N THR A 50 -21.78 -8.53 8.95
CA THR A 50 -20.59 -8.77 9.78
C THR A 50 -19.90 -10.07 9.38
N LEU A 51 -18.56 -10.05 9.28
CA LEU A 51 -17.81 -11.25 8.94
C LEU A 51 -17.91 -12.33 10.04
N PRO A 52 -18.01 -13.62 9.67
CA PRO A 52 -17.86 -14.72 10.61
C PRO A 52 -16.45 -14.74 11.21
N PRO A 53 -16.26 -15.33 12.41
CA PRO A 53 -15.01 -15.29 13.16
C PRO A 53 -13.77 -15.72 12.35
N GLU A 54 -13.91 -16.75 11.52
CA GLU A 54 -12.83 -17.27 10.68
C GLU A 54 -12.30 -16.21 9.69
N LEU A 55 -13.22 -15.46 9.06
CA LEU A 55 -12.86 -14.39 8.12
C LEU A 55 -12.34 -13.13 8.81
N ARG A 56 -12.65 -12.94 10.11
CA ARG A 56 -12.02 -11.89 10.92
C ARG A 56 -10.54 -12.17 11.18
N VAL A 57 -10.16 -13.44 11.32
CA VAL A 57 -8.74 -13.83 11.41
C VAL A 57 -8.04 -13.51 10.10
N VAL A 58 -8.64 -13.85 8.96
CA VAL A 58 -8.12 -13.47 7.63
C VAL A 58 -7.93 -11.96 7.54
N SER A 59 -8.93 -11.17 7.94
CA SER A 59 -8.85 -9.71 7.95
C SER A 59 -7.73 -9.19 8.86
N SER A 60 -7.53 -9.79 10.04
CA SER A 60 -6.46 -9.44 10.97
C SER A 60 -5.07 -9.70 10.36
N VAL A 61 -4.90 -10.84 9.69
CA VAL A 61 -3.65 -11.16 8.97
C VAL A 61 -3.43 -10.20 7.81
N SER A 62 -4.48 -9.90 7.03
CA SER A 62 -4.42 -8.92 5.95
C SER A 62 -4.02 -7.52 6.44
N MET A 63 -4.53 -7.07 7.58
CA MET A 63 -4.12 -5.81 8.20
C MET A 63 -2.60 -5.77 8.42
N VAL A 64 -2.03 -6.81 9.03
CA VAL A 64 -0.57 -6.88 9.29
C VAL A 64 0.22 -6.87 7.98
N ILE A 65 -0.26 -7.56 6.95
CA ILE A 65 0.36 -7.55 5.62
C ILE A 65 0.35 -6.14 5.01
N PHE A 66 -0.77 -5.43 5.07
CA PHE A 66 -0.85 -4.07 4.50
C PHE A 66 -0.02 -3.05 5.29
N ILE A 67 0.07 -3.18 6.61
CA ILE A 67 1.00 -2.39 7.42
C ILE A 67 2.45 -2.66 6.98
N THR A 68 2.82 -3.93 6.81
CA THR A 68 4.15 -4.33 6.34
C THR A 68 4.43 -3.77 4.94
N ALA A 69 3.44 -3.78 4.05
CA ALA A 69 3.57 -3.19 2.72
C ALA A 69 3.85 -1.68 2.77
N ALA A 70 3.17 -0.94 3.66
CA ALA A 70 3.45 0.47 3.89
C ALA A 70 4.91 0.69 4.35
N PHE A 71 5.40 -0.13 5.28
CA PHE A 71 6.80 -0.09 5.72
C PHE A 71 7.78 -0.37 4.59
N VAL A 72 7.51 -1.36 3.74
CA VAL A 72 8.39 -1.69 2.59
C VAL A 72 8.51 -0.53 1.62
N VAL A 73 7.38 0.13 1.31
CA VAL A 73 7.36 1.27 0.37
C VAL A 73 8.04 2.52 0.94
N LEU A 74 7.85 2.82 2.23
CA LEU A 74 8.59 3.90 2.89
C LEU A 74 10.08 3.54 3.05
N GLY A 75 10.40 2.27 3.29
CA GLY A 75 11.75 1.70 3.27
C GLY A 75 12.45 1.95 1.95
N ARG A 76 11.73 1.73 0.84
CA ARG A 76 12.21 2.01 -0.51
C ARG A 76 12.44 3.50 -0.76
N ALA A 77 11.73 4.37 0.00
CA ALA A 77 11.91 5.81 0.02
C ALA A 77 13.15 6.29 0.82
N GLY A 78 13.97 5.38 1.35
CA GLY A 78 15.24 5.71 2.02
C GLY A 78 15.13 6.00 3.52
N HIS A 79 13.96 5.85 4.13
CA HIS A 79 13.71 6.20 5.53
C HIS A 79 14.42 5.27 6.55
N TRP A 80 14.90 4.08 6.15
CA TRP A 80 15.58 3.09 7.02
C TRP A 80 17.05 2.86 6.64
N GLY A 81 17.62 3.71 5.78
CA GLY A 81 19.00 3.63 5.32
C GLY A 81 19.28 2.47 4.35
N GLU A 82 20.54 2.37 3.91
CA GLU A 82 20.93 1.49 2.78
C GLU A 82 21.05 0.02 3.14
N ARG A 83 21.14 -0.32 4.44
CA ARG A 83 21.33 -1.69 4.94
C ARG A 83 20.28 -2.68 4.41
N PHE A 84 19.08 -2.21 4.10
CA PHE A 84 17.98 -3.04 3.59
C PHE A 84 17.49 -2.60 2.20
N ALA A 85 18.24 -1.76 1.48
CA ALA A 85 17.80 -1.20 0.20
C ALA A 85 17.46 -2.28 -0.85
N GLY A 86 18.26 -3.36 -0.91
CA GLY A 86 17.99 -4.50 -1.79
C GLY A 86 16.68 -5.22 -1.45
N ALA A 87 16.44 -5.48 -0.16
CA ALA A 87 15.23 -6.13 0.31
C ALA A 87 13.98 -5.28 0.06
N PHE A 88 14.04 -3.96 0.32
CA PHE A 88 12.94 -3.05 0.02
C PHE A 88 12.70 -2.91 -1.48
N ARG A 89 13.74 -2.98 -2.33
CA ARG A 89 13.57 -2.99 -3.78
C ARG A 89 12.82 -4.22 -4.25
N VAL A 90 13.25 -5.41 -3.84
CA VAL A 90 12.57 -6.67 -4.18
C VAL A 90 11.14 -6.68 -3.63
N GLY A 91 10.97 -6.31 -2.36
CA GLY A 91 9.66 -6.24 -1.72
C GLY A 91 8.70 -5.28 -2.43
N THR A 92 9.17 -4.10 -2.84
CA THR A 92 8.33 -3.13 -3.57
C THR A 92 7.88 -3.68 -4.92
N TRP A 93 8.78 -4.33 -5.68
CA TRP A 93 8.40 -4.97 -6.94
C TRP A 93 7.45 -6.15 -6.75
N ALA A 94 7.62 -6.94 -5.70
CA ALA A 94 6.68 -7.99 -5.34
C ALA A 94 5.28 -7.41 -5.05
N LEU A 95 5.20 -6.30 -4.31
CA LEU A 95 3.95 -5.59 -4.05
C LEU A 95 3.29 -5.08 -5.34
N VAL A 96 4.06 -4.55 -6.29
CA VAL A 96 3.52 -4.15 -7.61
C VAL A 96 2.86 -5.33 -8.31
N GLY A 97 3.52 -6.49 -8.34
CA GLY A 97 2.96 -7.70 -8.95
C GLY A 97 1.68 -8.18 -8.27
N ILE A 98 1.70 -8.25 -6.93
CA ILE A 98 0.55 -8.67 -6.12
C ILE A 98 -0.63 -7.70 -6.31
N LEU A 99 -0.40 -6.39 -6.29
CA LEU A 99 -1.45 -5.40 -6.48
C LEU A 99 -1.99 -5.40 -7.91
N ALA A 100 -1.14 -5.55 -8.92
CA ALA A 100 -1.59 -5.67 -10.31
C ALA A 100 -2.51 -6.89 -10.49
N LEU A 101 -2.12 -8.04 -9.93
CA LEU A 101 -2.95 -9.24 -9.94
C LEU A 101 -4.26 -9.01 -9.19
N GLY A 102 -4.19 -8.41 -8.00
CA GLY A 102 -5.37 -8.06 -7.20
C GLY A 102 -6.33 -7.10 -7.93
N ALA A 103 -5.80 -6.13 -8.68
CA ALA A 103 -6.62 -5.22 -9.48
C ALA A 103 -7.36 -5.97 -10.60
N VAL A 104 -6.70 -6.92 -11.27
CA VAL A 104 -7.33 -7.79 -12.27
C VAL A 104 -8.42 -8.66 -11.64
N MET A 105 -8.12 -9.28 -10.50
CA MET A 105 -9.10 -10.09 -9.77
C MET A 105 -10.31 -9.27 -9.33
N ASN A 106 -10.09 -8.07 -8.78
CA ASN A 106 -11.16 -7.15 -8.38
C ASN A 106 -11.99 -6.71 -9.59
N ALA A 107 -11.35 -6.43 -10.73
CA ALA A 107 -12.04 -6.04 -11.96
C ALA A 107 -12.87 -7.19 -12.57
N ALA A 108 -12.41 -8.43 -12.40
CA ALA A 108 -13.10 -9.65 -12.82
C ALA A 108 -14.16 -10.13 -11.82
N SER A 109 -14.22 -9.54 -10.62
CA SER A 109 -15.17 -9.94 -9.58
C SER A 109 -16.62 -9.68 -10.01
N SER A 110 -17.50 -10.59 -9.60
CA SER A 110 -18.96 -10.47 -9.77
C SER A 110 -19.59 -9.45 -8.80
N SER A 111 -18.89 -9.07 -7.73
CA SER A 111 -19.35 -8.06 -6.78
C SER A 111 -19.21 -6.64 -7.35
N PRO A 112 -20.30 -5.85 -7.46
CA PRO A 112 -20.21 -4.46 -7.92
C PRO A 112 -19.25 -3.61 -7.08
N TRP A 113 -19.16 -3.89 -5.78
CA TRP A 113 -18.28 -3.14 -4.89
C TRP A 113 -16.80 -3.44 -5.14
N GLU A 114 -16.48 -4.71 -5.43
CA GLU A 114 -15.11 -5.09 -5.76
C GLU A 114 -14.70 -4.54 -7.13
N ARG A 115 -15.62 -4.60 -8.10
CA ARG A 115 -15.36 -4.15 -9.47
C ARG A 115 -15.25 -2.63 -9.61
N PHE A 116 -16.15 -1.87 -8.99
CA PHE A 116 -16.21 -0.41 -9.17
C PHE A 116 -15.54 0.38 -8.04
N GLY A 117 -15.37 -0.22 -6.85
CA GLY A 117 -14.66 0.40 -5.73
C GLY A 117 -13.22 -0.08 -5.64
N TRP A 118 -13.03 -1.37 -5.39
CA TRP A 118 -11.69 -1.93 -5.11
C TRP A 118 -10.80 -2.07 -6.34
N ALA A 119 -11.33 -2.37 -7.53
CA ALA A 119 -10.50 -2.49 -8.73
C ALA A 119 -9.78 -1.18 -9.09
N PRO A 120 -10.45 -0.01 -9.20
CA PRO A 120 -9.75 1.24 -9.48
C PRO A 120 -8.82 1.64 -8.32
N PHE A 121 -9.23 1.41 -7.06
CA PHE A 121 -8.38 1.71 -5.90
C PHE A 121 -7.08 0.88 -5.92
N THR A 122 -7.17 -0.44 -6.09
CA THR A 122 -6.02 -1.32 -6.15
C THR A 122 -5.14 -1.02 -7.36
N LEU A 123 -5.73 -0.64 -8.50
CA LEU A 123 -4.97 -0.22 -9.68
C LEU A 123 -4.17 1.07 -9.42
N LEU A 124 -4.81 2.10 -8.84
CA LEU A 124 -4.13 3.35 -8.45
C LEU A 124 -2.99 3.08 -7.46
N LEU A 125 -3.23 2.21 -6.48
CA LEU A 125 -2.23 1.81 -5.50
C LEU A 125 -1.07 1.04 -6.16
N ALA A 126 -1.36 0.17 -7.13
CA ALA A 126 -0.35 -0.54 -7.93
C ALA A 126 0.52 0.45 -8.71
N MET A 127 -0.10 1.44 -9.37
CA MET A 127 0.62 2.47 -10.12
C MET A 127 1.49 3.33 -9.20
N ALA A 128 0.97 3.78 -8.06
CA ALA A 128 1.76 4.54 -7.08
C ALA A 128 2.96 3.72 -6.59
N THR A 129 2.74 2.45 -6.25
CA THR A 129 3.81 1.54 -5.82
C THR A 129 4.85 1.30 -6.93
N ALA A 130 4.42 1.23 -8.19
CA ALA A 130 5.32 1.09 -9.34
C ALA A 130 6.16 2.34 -9.58
N VAL A 131 5.61 3.54 -9.37
CA VAL A 131 6.37 4.80 -9.40
C VAL A 131 7.46 4.78 -8.33
N VAL A 132 7.13 4.34 -7.10
CA VAL A 132 8.13 4.19 -6.02
C VAL A 132 9.20 3.16 -6.37
N ALA A 133 8.81 2.03 -6.96
CA ALA A 133 9.73 0.97 -7.36
C ALA A 133 10.78 1.47 -8.39
N ARG A 134 10.32 2.30 -9.34
CA ARG A 134 11.12 2.90 -10.42
C ARG A 134 11.97 4.09 -9.98
N GLY A 135 11.59 4.79 -8.90
CA GLY A 135 12.35 5.92 -8.39
C GLY A 135 13.76 5.51 -7.95
N HIS A 136 14.79 5.98 -8.65
CA HIS A 136 16.15 5.97 -8.12
C HIS A 136 16.22 7.06 -7.05
N ILE A 137 16.56 6.68 -5.82
CA ILE A 137 16.89 7.66 -4.79
C ILE A 137 18.38 7.80 -4.89
N GLU A 138 18.81 8.90 -5.48
CA GLU A 138 20.22 9.28 -5.46
C GLU A 138 20.66 9.32 -3.99
N PRO A 139 21.74 8.60 -3.63
CA PRO A 139 22.28 8.67 -2.29
C PRO A 139 22.57 10.13 -1.97
N ASN A 140 22.19 10.55 -0.78
CA ASN A 140 22.19 11.94 -0.27
C ASN A 140 23.60 12.59 -0.19
N ALA A 141 24.60 12.02 -0.87
CA ALA A 141 26.00 12.44 -0.85
C ALA A 141 26.21 13.85 -1.42
N GLU A 142 25.41 14.28 -2.41
CA GLU A 142 25.51 15.64 -2.97
C GLU A 142 24.99 16.74 -2.04
N ARG A 143 24.07 16.44 -1.11
CA ARG A 143 23.56 17.46 -0.17
C ARG A 143 24.55 17.82 0.94
N ARG A 144 25.52 16.96 1.24
CA ARG A 144 26.55 17.21 2.27
C ARG A 144 27.83 17.84 1.72
N SER A 145 28.05 17.84 0.41
CA SER A 145 29.24 18.44 -0.21
C SER A 145 29.02 19.90 -0.64
N ALA A 146 27.81 20.43 -0.50
CA ALA A 146 27.46 21.81 -0.82
C ALA A 146 27.29 22.71 0.41
N ASP A 147 27.49 22.16 1.61
CA ASP A 147 27.58 22.87 2.91
C ASP A 147 29.04 22.94 3.36
#